data_AF-A0A062U9Z6-F1
#
_entry.id   AF-A0A062U9Z6-F1
#
_cell.length_a   1.000
_cell.length_b   1.000
_cell.length_c   1.000
_cell.angle_alpha   90.00
_cell.angle_beta   90.00
_cell.angle_gamma   90.00
#
_symmetry.space_group_name_H-M   'P 1'
#
loop_
_entity.id
_entity.type
_entity.pdbx_description
1 polymer ?
#
loop_
_entity_poly.entity_id
_entity_poly.type
_entity_poly.pdbx_seq_one_letter_code
_entity_poly.pdbx_strand_id
1 'polypeptide(L)' 'MPVEQLSRVRKSILPQVGDDWSHIASRELPDLSEKDAIASLQSWNLHVYMRAAARMGTGSNNILPSDVIFVEPPLAYG' A
#
# COMPACT_ATOMS: atom_id res chain seq x y z
N MET A 1 1.38 -25.34 22.22
CA MET A 1 1.62 -25.04 20.80
C MET A 1 2.84 -24.14 20.74
N PRO A 2 4.00 -24.60 20.24
CA PRO A 2 5.18 -23.75 20.13
C PRO A 2 4.92 -22.70 19.05
N VAL A 3 5.08 -21.42 19.41
CA VAL A 3 4.96 -20.26 18.50
C VAL A 3 6.21 -20.06 17.62
N GLU A 4 7.06 -21.08 17.52
CA GLU A 4 8.47 -20.94 17.11
C GLU A 4 8.70 -20.83 15.59
N GLN A 5 7.64 -20.83 14.77
CA GLN A 5 7.74 -20.60 13.32
C GLN A 5 6.56 -19.78 12.79
N LEU A 6 6.36 -18.57 13.33
CA LEU A 6 5.51 -17.59 12.65
C LEU A 6 6.29 -17.04 11.44
N SER A 7 5.78 -17.29 10.23
CA SER A 7 6.32 -16.69 9.01
C SER A 7 6.23 -15.17 9.08
N ARG A 8 7.25 -14.47 8.57
CA ARG A 8 7.26 -12.99 8.56
C ARG A 8 6.03 -12.48 7.79
N VAL A 9 5.20 -11.69 8.46
CA VAL A 9 4.07 -10.98 7.84
C VAL A 9 4.57 -9.62 7.34
N ARG A 10 4.30 -9.30 6.08
CA ARG A 10 4.63 -8.00 5.48
C ARG A 10 3.80 -6.90 6.14
N LYS A 11 4.42 -5.77 6.51
CA LYS A 11 3.70 -4.66 7.13
C LYS A 11 2.62 -4.12 6.18
N SER A 12 1.42 -3.96 6.69
CA SER A 12 0.28 -3.36 6.00
C SER A 12 -0.54 -2.47 6.91
N ILE A 13 -1.33 -1.59 6.31
CA ILE A 13 -2.24 -0.66 6.97
C ILE A 13 -3.63 -0.72 6.34
N LEU A 14 -4.62 -0.25 7.10
CA LEU A 14 -5.92 0.13 6.57
C LEU A 14 -5.92 1.65 6.31
N PRO A 15 -6.25 2.11 5.10
CA PRO A 15 -6.34 3.52 4.78
C PRO A 15 -7.40 4.23 5.63
N GLN A 16 -7.15 5.50 5.90
CA GLN A 16 -8.12 6.40 6.50
C GLN A 16 -9.07 6.96 5.45
N VAL A 17 -10.22 7.48 5.89
CA VAL A 17 -11.17 8.13 4.97
C VAL A 17 -10.51 9.35 4.34
N GLY A 18 -10.48 9.38 3.00
CA GLY A 18 -9.86 10.46 2.24
C GLY A 18 -8.37 10.28 1.96
N ASP A 19 -7.74 9.21 2.47
CA ASP A 19 -6.37 8.88 2.11
C ASP A 19 -6.22 8.73 0.60
N ASP A 20 -5.10 9.24 0.11
CA ASP A 20 -4.58 8.96 -1.22
C ASP A 20 -3.15 8.42 -1.09
N TRP A 21 -2.50 8.16 -2.23
CA TRP A 21 -1.14 7.65 -2.23
C TRP A 21 -0.13 8.60 -1.59
N SER A 22 -0.31 9.93 -1.68
CA SER A 22 0.59 10.93 -1.11
C SER A 22 0.46 11.01 0.42
N HIS A 23 -0.78 11.00 0.94
CA HIS A 23 -1.04 10.95 2.38
C HIS A 23 -0.47 9.69 3.02
N ILE A 24 -0.63 8.52 2.37
CA ILE A 24 -0.05 7.27 2.87
C ILE A 24 1.47 7.28 2.76
N ALA A 25 2.04 7.77 1.64
CA ALA A 25 3.48 7.87 1.44
C ALA A 25 4.17 8.70 2.53
N SER A 26 3.67 9.92 2.77
CA SER A 26 4.24 10.83 3.78
C SER A 26 4.16 10.25 5.20
N ARG A 27 3.12 9.48 5.51
CA ARG A 27 2.89 8.90 6.84
C ARG A 27 3.68 7.62 7.09
N GLU A 28 3.73 6.72 6.10
CA GLU A 28 4.26 5.36 6.28
C GLU A 28 5.66 5.16 5.71
N LEU A 29 6.10 6.02 4.78
CA LEU A 29 7.41 5.98 4.12
C LEU A 29 8.15 7.34 4.20
N PRO A 30 8.34 7.92 5.41
CA PRO A 30 8.91 9.26 5.56
C PRO A 30 10.37 9.38 5.09
N ASP A 31 11.09 8.26 4.98
CA ASP A 31 12.49 8.22 4.56
C ASP A 31 12.68 8.26 3.04
N LEU A 32 11.60 8.10 2.26
CA LEU A 32 11.63 8.14 0.80
C LEU A 32 11.12 9.50 0.28
N SER A 33 11.60 9.88 -0.91
CA SER A 33 11.00 11.03 -1.61
C SER A 33 9.53 10.73 -1.91
N GLU A 34 8.66 11.74 -1.87
CA GLU A 34 7.21 11.56 -2.11
C GLU A 34 6.95 10.79 -3.42
N LYS A 35 7.69 11.14 -4.48
CA LYS A 35 7.56 10.48 -5.78
C LYS A 35 7.95 9.00 -5.74
N ASP A 36 9.06 8.66 -5.08
CA ASP A 36 9.55 7.29 -5.00
C ASP A 36 8.70 6.44 -4.05
N ALA A 37 8.19 7.05 -2.97
CA ALA A 37 7.27 6.45 -2.03
C ALA A 37 5.94 6.10 -2.70
N ILE A 38 5.36 7.05 -3.45
CA ILE A 38 4.13 6.82 -4.22
C ILE A 38 4.34 5.70 -5.25
N ALA A 39 5.43 5.75 -6.03
CA ALA A 39 5.73 4.72 -7.02
C ALA A 39 5.89 3.33 -6.37
N SER A 40 6.57 3.26 -5.22
CA SER A 40 6.73 2.04 -4.44
C SER A 40 5.39 1.50 -3.95
N LEU A 41 4.56 2.35 -3.33
CA LEU A 41 3.23 1.96 -2.85
C LEU A 41 2.34 1.45 -3.98
N GLN A 42 2.32 2.12 -5.13
CA GLN A 42 1.54 1.68 -6.30
C GLN A 42 2.03 0.33 -6.83
N SER A 43 3.34 0.12 -6.90
CA SER A 43 3.96 -1.14 -7.33
C SER A 43 3.68 -2.30 -6.37
N TRP A 44 3.71 -2.06 -5.06
CA TRP A 44 3.45 -3.10 -4.05
C TRP A 44 1.96 -3.44 -3.90
N ASN A 45 1.07 -2.54 -4.36
CA ASN A 45 -0.38 -2.64 -4.22
C ASN A 45 -1.12 -2.62 -5.57
N LEU A 46 -0.60 -3.35 -6.56
CA LEU A 46 -1.18 -3.41 -7.91
C LEU A 46 -2.67 -3.77 -7.93
N HIS A 47 -3.15 -4.59 -6.98
CA HIS A 47 -4.58 -4.94 -6.86
C HIS A 47 -5.47 -3.73 -6.58
N VAL A 48 -4.99 -2.75 -5.81
CA VAL A 48 -5.71 -1.48 -5.54
C VAL A 48 -5.48 -0.50 -6.68
N TYR A 49 -4.23 -0.36 -7.13
CA TYR A 49 -3.87 0.60 -8.18
C TYR A 49 -4.58 0.31 -9.51
N MET A 50 -4.57 -0.95 -9.98
CA MET A 50 -5.21 -1.33 -11.24
C MET A 50 -6.73 -1.28 -11.19
N ARG A 51 -7.34 -1.42 -10.00
CA ARG A 51 -8.78 -1.27 -9.81
C ARG A 51 -9.24 0.16 -10.15
N ALA A 52 -8.38 1.15 -9.97
CA ALA A 52 -8.67 2.55 -10.28
C ALA A 52 -8.76 2.75 -11.79
N ALA A 53 -7.77 2.20 -12.50
CA ALA A 53 -7.71 2.26 -13.96
C ALA A 53 -8.92 1.57 -14.63
N ALA A 54 -9.45 0.51 -14.02
CA ALA A 54 -10.64 -0.19 -14.53
C ALA A 54 -11.95 0.60 -14.33
N ARG A 55 -12.00 1.52 -13.36
CA ARG A 55 -13.15 2.43 -13.17
C ARG A 55 -12.90 3.74 -13.93
N MET A 56 -13.12 3.69 -15.24
CA MET A 56 -13.10 4.87 -16.10
C MET A 56 -14.01 5.96 -15.52
N GLY A 57 -13.44 6.98 -14.85
CA GLY A 57 -14.09 8.28 -14.76
C GLY A 57 -14.05 9.09 -13.46
N THR A 58 -13.57 8.62 -12.30
CA THR A 58 -13.70 9.45 -11.09
C THR A 58 -12.51 9.43 -10.14
N GLY A 59 -11.64 10.42 -10.29
CA GLY A 59 -10.92 11.05 -9.17
C GLY A 59 -9.64 10.37 -8.70
N SER A 60 -8.72 11.19 -8.22
CA SER A 60 -7.41 10.84 -7.67
C SER A 60 -7.41 9.85 -6.49
N ASN A 61 -8.57 9.51 -5.93
CA ASN A 61 -8.69 8.69 -4.71
C ASN A 61 -9.55 7.45 -4.97
N ASN A 62 -8.90 6.36 -5.39
CA ASN A 62 -9.53 5.03 -5.53
C ASN A 62 -9.14 4.05 -4.39
N ILE A 63 -8.52 4.59 -3.35
CA ILE A 63 -8.20 3.84 -2.14
C ILE A 63 -9.43 3.87 -1.24
N LEU A 64 -9.94 2.70 -0.88
CA LEU A 64 -11.06 2.52 0.03
C LEU A 64 -10.52 2.28 1.45
N PRO A 65 -11.24 2.70 2.51
CA PRO A 65 -10.84 2.41 3.89
C PRO A 65 -10.76 0.90 4.22
N SER A 66 -11.44 0.07 3.43
CA SER A 66 -11.42 -1.39 3.56
C SER A 66 -10.26 -2.07 2.81
N ASP A 67 -9.46 -1.31 2.07
CA ASP A 67 -8.29 -1.88 1.38
C ASP A 67 -7.19 -2.25 2.37
N VAL A 68 -6.44 -3.29 2.03
CA VAL A 68 -5.17 -3.59 2.70
C VAL A 68 -4.06 -3.03 1.82
N ILE A 69 -3.34 -2.04 2.36
CA ILE A 69 -2.20 -1.40 1.69
C ILE A 69 -0.91 -1.87 2.34
N PHE A 70 -0.06 -2.50 1.57
CA PHE A 70 1.29 -2.89 1.97
C PHE A 70 2.23 -1.70 1.91
N VAL A 71 2.98 -1.50 2.99
CA VAL A 71 3.95 -0.40 3.17
C VAL A 71 5.38 -0.92 3.23
N GLU A 72 5.57 -2.17 2.81
CA GLU A 72 6.86 -2.83 2.66
C GLU A 72 6.92 -3.52 1.29
N PRO A 73 8.12 -3.67 0.71
CA PRO A 73 8.28 -4.41 -0.53
C PRO A 73 7.86 -5.86 -0.39
N PRO A 74 7.45 -6.51 -1.49
CA PRO A 74 7.20 -7.94 -1.48
C PRO A 74 8.39 -8.71 -0.92
N LEU A 75 8.10 -9.68 -0.06
CA LEU A 75 9.12 -10.60 0.40
C LEU A 75 9.59 -11.36 -0.84
N ALA A 76 10.85 -11.16 -1.22
CA ALA A 76 11.47 -12.04 -2.19
C ALA A 76 11.44 -13.45 -1.61
N TYR A 77 11.13 -14.44 -2.45
CA TYR A 77 11.43 -15.82 -2.09
C TYR A 77 12.94 -15.91 -1.90
N GLY A 78 13.39 -16.05 -0.65
CA GLY A 78 14.74 -16.46 -0.30
C GLY A 78 14.86 -17.97 -0.35
#